data_AF-A0A150V7M1-F1
#
_entry.id   AF-A0A150V7M1-F1
#
_cell.length_a   1.000
_cell.length_b   1.000
_cell.length_c   1.000
_cell.angle_alpha   90.00
_cell.angle_beta   90.00
_cell.angle_gamma   90.00
#
_symmetry.space_group_name_H-M   'P 1'
#
loop_
_entity.id
_entity.type
_entity.pdbx_description
1 polymer ?
#
loop_
_entity_poly.entity_id
_entity_poly.type
_entity_poly.pdbx_seq_one_letter_code
_entity_poly.pdbx_strand_id
1 'polypeptide(L)'
;MGRLQEYQVIGRHLPTDANPTPKLYRMRIFAPNDVIAKSRFWYFLAKLKKVKKANGEIVSLNKIHEKHPMKVKNFGIWLRYDSRSGTHNMYKEYREMTRCDAVEAMYQDMAARHRSRFRSIHILKVVEVEKTDDIRRPYIKQLLTKNLKFPLPHRAAPKQGKKIFAANRPSTFY
;
A
#
# COMPACT_ATOMS: atom_id res chain seq x y z
N MET A 1 4.06 -12.32 1.39
CA MET A 1 4.86 -11.15 0.98
C MET A 1 5.40 -10.53 2.26
N GLY A 2 6.68 -10.15 2.33
CA GLY A 2 7.20 -9.50 3.54
C GLY A 2 6.49 -8.17 3.80
N ARG A 3 6.35 -7.77 5.06
CA ARG A 3 5.69 -6.52 5.47
C ARG A 3 6.29 -5.34 4.72
N LEU A 4 5.45 -4.54 4.07
CA LEU A 4 5.91 -3.40 3.28
C LEU A 4 6.42 -2.27 4.18
N GLN A 5 7.47 -1.60 3.71
CA GLN A 5 8.04 -0.39 4.32
C GLN A 5 7.97 0.75 3.32
N GLU A 6 7.83 1.97 3.84
CA GLU A 6 7.82 3.18 3.03
C GLU A 6 9.21 3.78 2.97
N TYR A 7 9.73 3.98 1.76
CA TYR A 7 11.03 4.58 1.51
C TYR A 7 10.89 5.86 0.72
N GLN A 8 11.55 6.92 1.19
CA GLN A 8 11.85 8.08 0.37
C GLN A 8 13.18 7.84 -0.34
N VAL A 9 13.13 7.74 -1.66
CA VAL A 9 14.32 7.60 -2.50
C VAL A 9 14.51 8.88 -3.30
N ILE A 10 15.70 9.46 -3.19
CA ILE A 10 16.11 10.64 -3.95
C ILE A 10 17.27 10.24 -4.86
N GLY A 11 17.14 10.53 -6.15
CA GLY A 11 18.18 10.27 -7.13
C GLY A 11 18.25 11.34 -8.20
N ARG A 12 19.35 11.36 -8.94
CA ARG A 12 19.61 12.31 -10.02
C ARG A 12 20.42 11.65 -11.14
N HIS A 13 20.56 12.36 -12.25
CA HIS A 13 21.56 12.01 -13.27
C HIS A 13 22.96 12.24 -12.69
N LEU A 14 23.96 11.51 -13.18
CA LEU A 14 25.35 11.82 -12.88
C LEU A 14 25.67 13.24 -13.41
N PRO A 15 26.33 14.10 -12.60
CA PRO A 15 26.81 15.40 -13.07
C PRO A 15 27.72 15.25 -14.29
N THR A 16 27.57 16.15 -15.26
CA THR A 16 28.44 16.25 -16.44
C THR A 16 28.91 17.68 -16.60
N ASP A 17 29.97 17.93 -17.39
CA ASP A 17 30.46 19.30 -17.62
C ASP A 17 29.38 20.22 -18.20
N ALA A 18 28.51 19.66 -19.04
CA ALA A 18 27.35 20.38 -19.59
C ALA A 18 26.22 20.62 -18.57
N ASN A 19 26.14 19.83 -17.50
CA ASN A 19 25.13 19.98 -16.46
C ASN A 19 25.70 19.58 -15.08
N PRO A 20 26.40 20.51 -14.40
CA PRO A 20 27.06 20.23 -13.13
C PRO A 20 26.05 20.06 -11.97
N THR A 21 24.84 20.57 -12.10
CA THR A 21 23.79 20.50 -11.06
C THR A 21 22.50 19.83 -11.56
N PRO A 22 22.52 18.50 -11.84
CA PRO A 22 21.34 17.79 -12.30
C PRO A 22 20.17 17.86 -11.32
N LYS A 23 18.95 17.95 -11.86
CA LYS A 23 17.71 18.00 -11.07
C LYS A 23 17.56 16.73 -10.21
N LEU A 24 17.19 16.93 -8.95
CA LEU A 24 16.89 15.87 -8.00
C LEU A 24 15.44 15.39 -8.15
N TYR A 25 15.25 14.07 -8.18
CA TYR A 25 13.94 13.42 -8.22
C TYR A 25 13.70 12.67 -6.93
N ARG A 26 12.55 12.93 -6.30
CA ARG A 26 12.12 12.28 -5.07
C ARG A 26 10.90 11.40 -5.34
N MET A 27 10.93 10.15 -4.87
CA MET A 27 9.79 9.25 -4.90
C MET A 27 9.55 8.59 -3.54
N ARG A 28 8.28 8.31 -3.25
CA ARG A 28 7.87 7.45 -2.13
C ARG A 28 7.63 6.06 -2.70
N ILE A 29 8.39 5.08 -2.23
CA ILE A 29 8.38 3.70 -2.73
C ILE A 29 7.99 2.77 -1.59
N PHE A 30 6.97 1.94 -1.82
CA PHE A 30 6.58 0.87 -0.90
C PHE A 30 7.28 -0.42 -1.31
N ALA A 31 8.14 -0.94 -0.44
CA ALA A 31 8.94 -2.13 -0.71
C ALA A 31 9.25 -2.91 0.57
N PRO A 32 9.52 -4.23 0.49
CA PRO A 32 9.90 -5.02 1.68
C PRO A 32 11.27 -4.66 2.26
N ASN A 33 12.20 -4.19 1.42
CA ASN A 33 13.56 -3.82 1.79
C ASN A 33 14.11 -2.70 0.90
N ASP A 34 15.29 -2.20 1.25
CA ASP A 34 15.97 -1.08 0.57
C ASP A 34 16.42 -1.45 -0.85
N VAL A 35 16.89 -2.68 -1.08
CA VAL A 35 17.31 -3.17 -2.40
C VAL A 35 16.15 -3.10 -3.40
N ILE A 36 14.98 -3.60 -3.02
CA ILE A 36 13.77 -3.54 -3.84
C ILE A 36 13.31 -2.09 -4.01
N ALA A 37 13.44 -1.24 -2.97
CA ALA A 37 13.11 0.17 -3.08
C ALA A 37 13.96 0.89 -4.13
N LYS A 38 15.29 0.67 -4.13
CA LYS A 38 16.22 1.20 -5.15
C LYS A 38 15.86 0.70 -6.55
N SER A 39 15.56 -0.60 -6.69
CA SER A 39 15.17 -1.21 -7.97
C SER A 39 13.87 -0.59 -8.53
N ARG A 40 12.84 -0.45 -7.69
CA ARG A 40 11.56 0.16 -8.10
C ARG A 40 11.69 1.65 -8.40
N PHE A 41 12.54 2.38 -7.67
CA PHE A 41 12.85 3.77 -7.99
C PHE A 41 13.40 3.91 -9.41
N TRP A 42 14.41 3.12 -9.79
CA TRP A 42 14.96 3.14 -11.14
C TRP A 42 13.95 2.73 -12.21
N TYR A 43 13.10 1.74 -11.93
CA TYR A 43 12.02 1.35 -12.82
C TYR A 43 11.06 2.51 -13.15
N PHE A 44 10.63 3.26 -12.13
CA PHE A 44 9.74 4.40 -12.34
C PHE A 44 10.47 5.60 -12.95
N LEU A 45 11.70 5.89 -12.52
CA LEU A 45 12.46 7.02 -13.02
C LEU A 45 12.83 6.85 -14.50
N ALA A 46 13.16 5.64 -14.93
CA ALA A 46 13.41 5.33 -16.34
C ALA A 46 12.16 5.60 -17.21
N LYS A 47 10.98 5.23 -16.72
CA LYS A 47 9.71 5.49 -17.43
C LYS A 47 9.34 6.97 -17.49
N LEU A 48 9.62 7.74 -16.43
CA LEU A 48 9.18 9.14 -16.33
C LEU A 48 10.19 10.14 -16.92
N LYS A 49 11.49 9.87 -16.78
CA LYS A 49 12.57 10.84 -17.09
C LYS A 49 13.71 10.24 -17.92
N LYS A 50 13.57 9.01 -18.41
CA LYS A 50 14.59 8.29 -19.22
C LYS A 50 15.97 8.17 -18.53
N VAL A 51 16.04 8.35 -17.20
CA VAL A 51 17.27 8.17 -16.43
C VAL A 51 17.40 6.69 -16.02
N LYS A 52 18.54 6.09 -16.32
CA LYS A 52 18.87 4.70 -15.99
C LYS A 52 19.89 4.65 -14.85
N LYS A 53 19.96 3.51 -14.14
CA LYS A 53 20.96 3.27 -13.08
C LYS A 53 22.40 3.48 -13.54
N ALA A 54 22.71 3.21 -14.81
CA ALA A 54 24.07 3.39 -15.35
C ALA A 54 24.50 4.86 -15.43
N ASN A 55 23.56 5.78 -15.67
CA ASN A 55 23.86 7.21 -15.90
C ASN A 55 23.32 8.08 -14.74
N GLY A 56 23.00 7.47 -13.61
CA GLY A 56 22.38 8.15 -12.49
C GLY A 56 22.78 7.53 -11.17
N GLU A 57 22.64 8.31 -10.11
CA GLU A 57 22.97 7.90 -8.75
C GLU A 57 21.79 8.15 -7.82
N ILE A 58 21.71 7.33 -6.76
CA ILE A 58 20.79 7.56 -5.64
C ILE A 58 21.57 8.38 -4.61
N VAL A 59 21.10 9.59 -4.35
CA VAL A 59 21.72 10.54 -3.42
C VAL A 59 21.35 10.19 -1.98
N SER A 60 20.10 9.78 -1.75
CA SER A 60 19.61 9.44 -0.41
C SER A 60 18.51 8.40 -0.47
N LEU A 61 18.52 7.48 0.49
CA LEU A 61 17.45 6.53 0.75
C LEU A 61 17.11 6.59 2.24
N ASN A 62 15.90 7.05 2.54
CA ASN A 62 15.42 7.19 3.92
C ASN A 62 14.16 6.35 4.10
N LYS A 63 14.11 5.56 5.18
CA LYS A 63 12.89 4.86 5.58
C LYS A 63 11.96 5.84 6.32
N ILE A 64 10.74 5.97 5.84
CA ILE A 64 9.69 6.79 6.48
C ILE A 64 8.88 5.90 7.41
N HIS A 65 8.69 6.36 8.64
CA HIS A 65 7.80 5.75 9.61
C HIS A 65 6.50 6.55 9.69
N GLU A 66 5.39 5.88 10.00
CA GLU A 66 4.10 6.55 10.17
C GLU A 66 4.14 7.47 11.40
N LYS A 67 3.65 8.70 11.25
CA LYS A 67 3.73 9.72 12.32
C LYS A 67 2.84 9.35 13.52
N HIS A 68 1.68 8.75 13.24
CA HIS A 68 0.68 8.39 14.25
C HIS A 68 0.18 6.95 14.02
N PRO A 69 0.98 5.92 14.35
CA PRO A 69 0.65 4.52 14.07
C PRO A 69 -0.47 3.97 14.95
N MET A 70 -0.86 4.67 16.02
CA MET A 70 -1.93 4.27 16.94
C MET A 70 -3.29 4.93 16.61
N LYS A 71 -3.35 5.72 15.53
CA LYS A 71 -4.59 6.37 15.06
C LYS A 71 -5.13 5.64 13.82
N VAL A 72 -6.39 5.24 13.84
CA VAL A 72 -7.08 4.72 12.65
C VAL A 72 -7.30 5.87 11.67
N LYS A 73 -6.96 5.64 10.41
CA LYS A 73 -7.03 6.63 9.32
C LYS A 73 -7.76 6.04 8.13
N ASN A 74 -8.24 6.91 7.25
CA ASN A 74 -8.75 6.52 5.94
C ASN A 74 -7.73 6.96 4.88
N PHE A 75 -7.34 6.05 4.00
CA PHE A 75 -6.35 6.31 2.96
C PHE A 75 -6.99 6.17 1.59
N GLY A 76 -6.83 7.20 0.76
CA GLY A 76 -7.13 7.17 -0.66
C GLY A 76 -5.89 6.78 -1.44
N ILE A 77 -6.01 5.76 -2.29
CA ILE A 77 -4.95 5.23 -3.13
C ILE A 77 -5.36 5.34 -4.59
N TRP A 78 -4.60 6.12 -5.35
CA TRP A 78 -4.67 6.15 -6.80
C TRP A 78 -3.64 5.16 -7.34
N LEU A 79 -4.12 4.21 -8.13
CA LEU A 79 -3.29 3.18 -8.73
C LEU A 79 -3.60 3.05 -10.22
N ARG A 80 -2.58 2.65 -10.96
CA ARG A 80 -2.72 2.12 -12.32
C ARG A 80 -2.38 0.65 -12.25
N TYR A 81 -3.15 -0.19 -12.92
CA TYR A 81 -2.82 -1.60 -13.03
C TYR A 81 -3.02 -2.12 -14.44
N ASP A 82 -2.23 -3.13 -14.78
CA ASP A 82 -2.35 -3.86 -16.04
C ASP A 82 -3.26 -5.07 -15.81
N SER A 83 -4.39 -5.09 -16.53
CA SER A 83 -5.28 -6.23 -16.65
C SER A 83 -4.80 -7.17 -17.76
N ARG A 84 -5.58 -8.22 -18.07
CA ARG A 84 -5.29 -9.10 -19.21
C ARG A 84 -5.54 -8.42 -20.56
N SER A 85 -6.38 -7.38 -20.58
CA SER A 85 -6.89 -6.75 -21.80
C SER A 85 -6.39 -5.31 -21.98
N GLY A 86 -5.78 -4.71 -20.97
CA GLY A 86 -5.30 -3.33 -21.06
C GLY A 86 -4.88 -2.74 -19.72
N THR A 87 -4.50 -1.46 -19.74
CA THR A 87 -4.08 -0.73 -18.54
C THR A 87 -5.20 0.15 -18.04
N HIS A 88 -5.53 0.07 -16.74
CA HIS A 88 -6.64 0.82 -16.16
C HIS A 88 -6.20 1.61 -14.93
N ASN A 89 -6.79 2.78 -14.75
CA ASN A 89 -6.62 3.57 -13.52
C ASN A 89 -7.75 3.23 -12.55
N MET A 90 -7.43 3.20 -11.26
CA MET A 90 -8.37 2.97 -10.19
C MET A 90 -8.10 3.92 -9.02
N TYR A 91 -9.17 4.26 -8.33
CA TYR A 91 -9.13 4.87 -7.02
C TYR A 91 -9.74 3.87 -6.03
N LYS A 92 -9.03 3.57 -4.94
CA LYS A 92 -9.52 2.72 -3.86
C LYS A 92 -9.24 3.38 -2.52
N GLU A 93 -10.10 3.09 -1.55
CA GLU A 93 -9.96 3.60 -0.20
C GLU A 93 -9.81 2.42 0.77
N TYR A 94 -8.98 2.60 1.78
CA TYR A 94 -8.70 1.62 2.83
C TYR A 94 -8.69 2.30 4.20
N ARG A 95 -9.17 1.61 5.23
CA ARG A 95 -9.18 2.10 6.61
C ARG A 95 -8.15 1.31 7.41
N GLU A 96 -7.02 1.92 7.70
CA GLU A 96 -5.86 1.29 8.31
C GLU A 96 -5.11 2.25 9.24
N MET A 97 -4.15 1.73 9.99
CA MET A 97 -3.35 2.51 10.94
C MET A 97 -2.17 3.24 10.28
N THR A 98 -1.60 2.67 9.22
CA THR A 98 -0.41 3.20 8.53
C THR A 98 -0.58 3.18 7.01
N ARG A 99 0.18 4.03 6.29
CA ARG A 99 0.22 3.98 4.81
C ARG A 99 0.71 2.65 4.28
N CYS A 100 1.67 2.01 4.95
CA CYS A 100 2.19 0.70 4.55
C CYS A 100 1.11 -0.37 4.61
N ASP A 101 0.36 -0.42 5.70
CA ASP A 101 -0.71 -1.41 5.89
C ASP A 101 -1.85 -1.16 4.87
N ALA A 102 -2.19 0.11 4.60
CA ALA A 102 -3.15 0.46 3.55
C ALA A 102 -2.72 0.00 2.16
N VAL A 103 -1.44 0.12 1.84
CA VAL A 103 -0.88 -0.35 0.56
C VAL A 103 -0.84 -1.89 0.52
N GLU A 104 -0.55 -2.55 1.64
CA GLU A 104 -0.59 -4.01 1.74
C GLU A 104 -2.00 -4.54 1.54
N ALA A 105 -2.99 -3.96 2.22
CA ALA A 105 -4.41 -4.25 2.01
C ALA A 105 -4.82 -4.04 0.55
N MET A 106 -4.29 -2.99 -0.10
CA MET A 106 -4.51 -2.75 -1.53
C MET A 106 -3.95 -3.85 -2.42
N TYR A 107 -2.74 -4.32 -2.17
CA TYR A 107 -2.18 -5.43 -2.92
C TYR A 107 -2.98 -6.72 -2.75
N GLN A 108 -3.44 -7.02 -1.53
CA GLN A 108 -4.29 -8.19 -1.27
C GLN A 108 -5.63 -8.07 -1.99
N ASP A 109 -6.25 -6.90 -1.95
CA ASP A 109 -7.52 -6.64 -2.62
C ASP A 109 -7.40 -6.78 -4.16
N MET A 110 -6.35 -6.20 -4.74
CA MET A 110 -6.09 -6.31 -6.18
C MET A 110 -5.78 -7.74 -6.62
N ALA A 111 -5.12 -8.53 -5.76
CA ALA A 111 -4.91 -9.95 -6.00
C ALA A 111 -6.22 -10.75 -5.91
N ALA A 112 -7.06 -10.48 -4.91
CA ALA A 112 -8.30 -11.21 -4.70
C ALA A 112 -9.36 -10.90 -5.78
N ARG A 113 -9.62 -9.62 -6.06
CA ARG A 113 -10.71 -9.20 -6.94
C ARG A 113 -10.33 -9.18 -8.42
N HIS A 114 -9.08 -8.85 -8.73
CA HIS A 114 -8.64 -8.65 -10.12
C HIS A 114 -7.52 -9.60 -10.55
N ARG A 115 -7.09 -10.53 -9.66
CA ARG A 115 -5.95 -11.44 -9.90
C ARG A 115 -4.69 -10.69 -10.35
N SER A 116 -4.55 -9.44 -9.93
CA SER A 116 -3.44 -8.59 -10.33
C SER A 116 -2.22 -8.95 -9.49
N ARG A 117 -1.08 -9.13 -10.17
CA ARG A 117 0.20 -9.40 -9.51
C ARG A 117 0.81 -8.08 -9.08
N PHE A 118 1.61 -8.11 -8.01
CA PHE A 118 2.36 -6.94 -7.53
C PHE A 118 3.10 -6.16 -8.64
N ARG A 119 3.74 -6.86 -9.58
CA ARG A 119 4.50 -6.22 -10.67
C ARG A 119 3.62 -5.40 -11.61
N SER A 120 2.35 -5.74 -11.73
CA SER A 120 1.38 -5.17 -12.65
C SER A 120 0.66 -3.96 -12.06
N ILE A 121 0.97 -3.59 -10.81
CA ILE A 121 0.35 -2.46 -10.12
C ILE A 121 1.39 -1.36 -9.94
N HIS A 122 1.00 -0.15 -10.30
CA HIS A 122 1.72 1.09 -10.06
C HIS A 122 0.90 1.96 -9.11
N ILE A 123 1.47 2.25 -7.94
CA ILE A 123 0.88 3.19 -7.00
C ILE A 123 1.28 4.60 -7.44
N LEU A 124 0.29 5.43 -7.76
CA LEU A 124 0.50 6.80 -8.22
C LEU A 124 0.55 7.76 -7.03
N LYS A 125 -0.38 7.62 -6.09
CA LYS A 125 -0.51 8.50 -4.94
C LYS A 125 -1.21 7.77 -3.80
N VAL A 126 -0.72 8.00 -2.57
CA VAL A 126 -1.37 7.58 -1.33
C VAL A 126 -1.55 8.82 -0.48
N VAL A 127 -2.79 9.07 -0.03
CA VAL A 127 -3.14 10.26 0.77
C VAL A 127 -4.03 9.84 1.94
N GLU A 128 -3.81 10.43 3.11
CA GLU A 128 -4.75 10.35 4.22
C GLU A 128 -5.95 11.27 3.92
N VAL A 129 -7.16 10.71 3.92
CA VAL A 129 -8.41 11.46 3.72
C VAL A 129 -8.90 11.90 5.09
N GLU A 130 -8.72 13.20 5.37
CA GLU A 130 -9.03 13.79 6.68
C GLU A 130 -10.52 14.10 6.84
N LYS A 131 -11.16 14.61 5.79
CA LYS A 131 -12.59 14.95 5.81
C LYS A 131 -13.43 13.70 5.58
N THR A 132 -14.41 13.48 6.44
CA THR A 132 -15.33 12.35 6.33
C THR A 132 -16.17 12.39 5.06
N ASP A 133 -16.50 13.60 4.58
CA ASP A 133 -17.36 13.81 3.41
C ASP A 133 -16.66 13.47 2.09
N ASP A 134 -15.33 13.54 2.06
CA ASP A 134 -14.51 13.22 0.89
C ASP A 134 -14.40 11.70 0.64
N ILE A 135 -14.79 10.88 1.61
CA ILE A 135 -14.79 9.42 1.51
C ILE A 135 -15.90 9.01 0.55
N ARG A 136 -15.58 8.20 -0.45
CA ARG A 136 -16.50 7.84 -1.54
C ARG A 136 -17.00 6.42 -1.42
N ARG A 137 -16.27 5.52 -0.76
CA ARG A 137 -16.59 4.08 -0.73
C ARG A 137 -17.64 3.77 0.35
N PRO A 138 -18.83 3.22 0.00
CA PRO A 138 -19.91 2.97 0.96
C PRO A 138 -19.49 2.06 2.13
N TYR A 139 -18.64 1.05 1.84
CA TYR A 139 -18.15 0.12 2.86
C TYR A 139 -17.22 0.75 3.90
N ILE A 140 -16.65 1.93 3.62
CA ILE A 140 -15.91 2.73 4.62
C ILE A 140 -16.84 3.70 5.31
N LYS A 141 -17.79 4.32 4.58
CA LYS A 141 -18.77 5.24 5.15
C LYS A 141 -19.54 4.64 6.33
N GLN A 142 -19.94 3.37 6.23
CA GLN A 142 -20.64 2.66 7.31
C GLN A 142 -19.83 2.59 8.63
N LEU A 143 -18.49 2.70 8.56
CA LEU A 143 -17.61 2.62 9.73
C LEU A 143 -17.38 3.98 10.41
N LEU A 144 -17.91 5.07 9.86
CA LEU A 144 -17.71 6.43 10.35
C LEU A 144 -18.81 6.91 11.31
N THR A 145 -19.84 6.10 11.52
CA THR A 145 -20.96 6.45 12.40
C THR A 145 -20.50 6.56 13.85
N LYS A 146 -20.86 7.65 14.52
CA LYS A 146 -20.60 7.83 15.95
C LYS A 146 -21.31 6.72 16.74
N ASN A 147 -20.64 6.18 17.76
CA ASN A 147 -21.16 5.10 18.61
C ASN A 147 -21.58 3.83 17.83
N LEU A 148 -20.84 3.49 16.77
CA LEU A 148 -21.05 2.27 16.00
C LEU A 148 -21.03 1.04 16.92
N LYS A 149 -22.09 0.23 16.86
CA LYS A 149 -22.21 -1.04 17.56
C LYS A 149 -22.71 -2.10 16.59
N PHE A 150 -22.11 -3.28 16.64
CA PHE A 150 -22.54 -4.43 15.87
C PHE A 150 -22.26 -5.71 16.66
N PRO A 151 -23.17 -6.71 16.63
CA PRO A 151 -22.88 -8.02 17.19
C PRO A 151 -21.88 -8.78 16.30
N LEU A 152 -21.30 -9.86 16.85
CA LEU A 152 -20.62 -10.90 16.08
C LEU A 152 -21.54 -12.12 16.03
N PRO A 153 -22.44 -12.25 15.02
CA PRO A 153 -23.57 -13.18 15.08
C PRO A 153 -23.16 -14.66 15.09
N HIS A 154 -22.03 -14.97 14.50
CA HIS A 154 -21.51 -16.33 14.40
C HIS A 154 -20.01 -16.33 14.69
N ARG A 155 -19.60 -17.01 15.76
CA ARG A 155 -18.20 -17.19 16.14
C ARG A 155 -17.77 -18.62 15.83
N ALA A 156 -16.85 -18.77 14.88
CA ALA A 156 -16.28 -20.08 14.58
C ALA A 156 -15.51 -20.59 15.81
N ALA A 157 -15.68 -21.87 16.14
CA ALA A 157 -14.98 -22.48 17.26
C ALA A 157 -13.45 -22.34 17.10
N PRO A 158 -12.72 -21.97 18.17
CA PRO A 158 -11.28 -21.80 18.10
C PRO A 158 -10.62 -23.12 17.68
N LYS A 159 -9.65 -23.02 16.76
CA LYS A 159 -8.85 -24.18 16.34
C LYS A 159 -7.87 -24.63 17.43
N GLN A 160 -7.46 -23.69 18.28
CA GLN A 160 -6.56 -23.95 19.40
C GLN A 160 -7.30 -24.72 20.49
N GLY A 161 -6.76 -25.86 20.92
CA GLY A 161 -7.43 -26.76 21.87
C GLY A 161 -8.56 -27.60 21.25
N LYS A 162 -8.67 -27.65 19.91
CA LYS A 162 -9.65 -28.49 19.22
C LYS A 162 -9.37 -29.97 19.52
N LYS A 163 -10.28 -30.62 20.24
CA LYS A 163 -10.28 -32.08 20.40
C LYS A 163 -10.84 -32.72 19.13
N ILE A 164 -10.22 -33.80 18.66
CA ILE A 164 -10.71 -34.57 17.51
C ILE A 164 -12.07 -35.18 17.84
N PHE A 165 -12.23 -35.67 19.07
CA PHE A 165 -13.47 -36.21 19.62
C PHE A 165 -13.93 -35.35 20.79
N ALA A 166 -15.21 -34.96 20.78
CA ALA A 166 -15.85 -34.20 21.85
C ALA A 166 -17.25 -34.75 22.09
N ALA A 167 -17.64 -34.87 23.36
CA ALA A 167 -18.97 -35.35 23.73
C ALA A 167 -20.08 -34.34 23.38
N ASN A 168 -19.74 -33.05 23.41
CA ASN A 168 -20.68 -31.95 23.15
C ASN A 168 -20.32 -31.21 21.86
N ARG A 169 -21.36 -30.74 21.14
CA ARG A 169 -21.19 -29.88 19.97
C ARG A 169 -20.74 -28.47 20.38
N PRO A 170 -19.87 -27.81 19.60
CA PRO A 170 -19.44 -26.44 19.90
C PRO A 170 -20.60 -25.45 19.74
N SER A 171 -20.68 -24.46 20.64
CA SER A 171 -21.55 -23.29 20.48
C SER A 171 -20.89 -22.25 19.59
N THR A 172 -21.68 -21.57 18.77
CA THR A 172 -21.24 -20.46 17.90
C THR A 172 -21.86 -19.11 18.31
N PHE A 173 -22.71 -19.11 19.35
CA PHE A 173 -23.43 -17.96 19.88
C PHE A 173 -22.98 -17.69 21.34
N TYR A 174 -22.65 -16.43 21.63
CA TYR A 174 -22.12 -15.92 22.90
C TYR A 174 -22.59 -14.50 23.15
#